data_AF-A0A5M3PVS4-F1
#
_entry.id   AF-A0A5M3PVS4-F1
#
_cell.length_a   1.000
_cell.length_b   1.000
_cell.length_c   1.000
_cell.angle_alpha   90.00
_cell.angle_beta   90.00
_cell.angle_gamma   90.00
#
_symmetry.space_group_name_H-M   'P 1'
#
loop_
_entity.id
_entity.type
_entity.pdbx_description
1 polymer ?
#
loop_
_entity_poly.entity_id
_entity_poly.type
_entity_poly.pdbx_seq_one_letter_code
_entity_poly.pdbx_strand_id
1 'polypeptide(L)'
;MLERLFQLQAHGTTVRKEVVAGITTFLTMAYIIVVNPSILSSTGMDFGAVFVATCLAAVIGTLIMGLWANYPIALAPGMGLNAFFSFTVVGSMGYSWQVALGAVFISGFLFFLLSIFKVREWIINSIPMSLRFGISAGIGFFLALIALKNAGIVVDHPATLVGLGEVKVAESLLFFGGFVLICALSFRQVTGAVMIGIIAVTGVAMALGMVEYKGFVSAPPSLAPTFMQLDLAGALNVGMISVIFAFLFVDLFDTSGTLIGAAQRGGLLDKDGKLPRLGRALMSDSVATMSGAALGTSTTTSYIESTAGISLAGVPA
;
A
#
# COMPACT_ATOMS: atom_id res chain seq x y z
N MET A 1 27.08 4.86 -15.69
CA MET A 1 25.62 5.07 -15.74
C MET A 1 25.04 5.19 -14.34
N LEU A 2 25.19 4.18 -13.48
CA LEU A 2 24.69 4.19 -12.09
C LEU A 2 25.17 5.40 -11.28
N GLU A 3 26.46 5.75 -11.34
CA GLU A 3 26.99 6.93 -10.62
C GLU A 3 26.43 8.26 -11.12
N ARG A 4 26.14 8.39 -12.43
CA ARG A 4 25.57 9.63 -12.99
C ARG A 4 24.09 9.81 -12.62
N LEU A 5 23.34 8.71 -12.46
CA LEU A 5 21.91 8.74 -12.19
C LEU A 5 21.62 8.76 -10.67
N PHE A 6 22.24 7.85 -9.92
CA PHE A 6 21.96 7.61 -8.50
C PHE A 6 23.00 8.22 -7.56
N GLN A 7 24.14 8.69 -8.08
CA GLN A 7 25.20 9.35 -7.28
C GLN A 7 25.61 8.53 -6.05
N LEU A 8 25.91 7.25 -6.25
CA LEU A 8 26.14 6.28 -5.17
C LEU A 8 27.30 6.69 -4.26
N GLN A 9 28.37 7.28 -4.82
CA GLN A 9 29.49 7.77 -4.01
C GLN A 9 29.09 8.99 -3.16
N ALA A 10 28.28 9.89 -3.72
CA ALA A 10 27.76 11.05 -2.98
C ALA A 10 26.82 10.64 -1.84
N HIS A 11 26.13 9.51 -1.99
CA HIS A 11 25.27 8.92 -0.95
C HIS A 11 26.00 7.93 -0.04
N GLY A 12 27.32 7.73 -0.18
CA GLY A 12 28.11 6.85 0.69
C GLY A 12 27.77 5.35 0.61
N THR A 13 27.16 4.91 -0.51
CA THR A 13 26.66 3.54 -0.69
C THR A 13 27.45 2.77 -1.76
N THR A 14 27.18 1.46 -1.88
CA THR A 14 27.75 0.60 -2.93
C THR A 14 26.65 -0.22 -3.58
N VAL A 15 26.86 -0.68 -4.82
CA VAL A 15 25.88 -1.52 -5.54
C VAL A 15 25.44 -2.73 -4.71
N ARG A 16 26.36 -3.36 -3.98
CA ARG A 16 26.03 -4.50 -3.10
C ARG A 16 25.10 -4.10 -1.96
N LYS A 17 25.32 -2.94 -1.33
CA LYS A 17 24.44 -2.42 -0.27
C LYS A 17 23.06 -2.08 -0.82
N GLU A 18 23.00 -1.43 -1.98
CA GLU A 18 21.72 -1.10 -2.65
C GLU A 18 20.90 -2.33 -3.01
N VAL A 19 21.53 -3.39 -3.53
CA VAL A 19 20.83 -4.65 -3.84
C VAL A 19 20.25 -5.29 -2.57
N VAL A 20 21.03 -5.32 -1.47
CA VAL A 20 20.54 -5.84 -0.19
C VAL A 20 19.42 -4.97 0.37
N ALA A 21 19.54 -3.64 0.29
CA ALA A 21 18.50 -2.70 0.68
C ALA A 21 17.20 -2.87 -0.11
N GLY A 22 17.32 -3.11 -1.43
CA GLY A 22 16.19 -3.41 -2.30
C GLY A 22 15.50 -4.73 -1.93
N ILE A 23 16.26 -5.80 -1.69
CA ILE A 23 15.73 -7.09 -1.21
C ILE A 23 15.04 -6.93 0.15
N THR A 24 15.65 -6.19 1.07
CA THR A 24 15.05 -5.89 2.37
C THR A 24 13.73 -5.14 2.23
N THR A 25 13.69 -4.10 1.40
CA THR A 25 12.46 -3.33 1.12
C THR A 25 11.38 -4.22 0.54
N PHE A 26 11.75 -5.07 -0.42
CA PHE A 26 10.82 -6.03 -1.01
C PHE A 26 10.25 -6.97 0.07
N LEU A 27 11.09 -7.56 0.92
CA LEU A 27 10.65 -8.49 1.97
C LEU A 27 9.76 -7.82 3.03
N THR A 28 9.97 -6.54 3.32
CA THR A 28 9.14 -5.81 4.29
C THR A 28 7.78 -5.43 3.72
N MET A 29 7.67 -5.18 2.40
CA MET A 29 6.41 -4.86 1.74
C MET A 29 5.70 -6.05 1.08
N ALA A 30 6.34 -7.22 0.96
CA ALA A 30 5.85 -8.37 0.20
C ALA A 30 4.46 -8.88 0.63
N TYR A 31 4.02 -8.59 1.85
CA TYR A 31 2.68 -8.93 2.31
C TYR A 31 1.58 -8.35 1.40
N ILE A 32 1.84 -7.21 0.73
CA ILE A 32 0.86 -6.54 -0.12
C ILE A 32 0.42 -7.42 -1.30
N ILE A 33 1.29 -8.33 -1.73
CA ILE A 33 1.04 -9.29 -2.81
C ILE A 33 -0.17 -10.18 -2.49
N VAL A 34 -0.45 -10.42 -1.22
CA VAL A 34 -1.58 -11.24 -0.76
C VAL A 34 -2.70 -10.37 -0.19
N VAL A 35 -2.35 -9.36 0.59
CA VAL A 35 -3.32 -8.54 1.34
C VAL A 35 -4.13 -7.63 0.43
N ASN A 36 -3.54 -7.02 -0.59
CA ASN A 36 -4.30 -6.17 -1.49
C ASN A 36 -5.31 -6.97 -2.33
N PRO A 37 -4.93 -8.09 -2.98
CA PRO A 37 -5.89 -8.91 -3.69
C PRO A 37 -7.01 -9.46 -2.81
N SER A 38 -6.74 -9.84 -1.55
CA SER A 38 -7.79 -10.36 -0.66
C SER A 38 -8.82 -9.29 -0.27
N ILE A 39 -8.40 -8.03 -0.13
CA ILE A 39 -9.29 -6.90 0.12
C ILE A 39 -10.12 -6.59 -1.13
N LEU A 40 -9.48 -6.38 -2.29
CA LEU A 40 -10.22 -6.03 -3.50
C LEU A 40 -11.11 -7.19 -4.01
N SER A 41 -10.72 -8.45 -3.82
CA SER A 41 -11.57 -9.58 -4.24
C SER A 41 -12.89 -9.64 -3.47
N SER A 42 -12.98 -9.01 -2.29
CA SER A 42 -14.25 -8.88 -1.56
C SER A 42 -15.31 -8.06 -2.32
N THR A 43 -14.89 -7.28 -3.32
CA THR A 43 -15.77 -6.50 -4.20
C THR A 43 -16.27 -7.27 -5.43
N GLY A 44 -15.86 -8.53 -5.60
CA GLY A 44 -16.14 -9.35 -6.78
C GLY A 44 -15.08 -9.28 -7.87
N MET A 45 -13.94 -8.63 -7.62
CA MET A 45 -12.78 -8.66 -8.51
C MET A 45 -12.07 -10.01 -8.46
N ASP A 46 -11.49 -10.44 -9.59
CA ASP A 46 -10.71 -11.67 -9.65
C ASP A 46 -9.40 -11.54 -8.86
N PHE A 47 -9.20 -12.45 -7.90
CA PHE A 47 -8.02 -12.43 -7.03
C PHE A 47 -6.71 -12.51 -7.81
N GLY A 48 -6.65 -13.38 -8.84
CA GLY A 48 -5.44 -13.59 -9.64
C GLY A 48 -5.09 -12.36 -10.48
N ALA A 49 -6.09 -11.75 -11.10
CA ALA A 49 -5.93 -10.53 -11.88
C ALA A 49 -5.47 -9.36 -10.98
N VAL A 50 -6.08 -9.17 -9.80
CA VAL A 50 -5.66 -8.12 -8.85
C VAL A 50 -4.27 -8.40 -8.30
N PHE A 51 -3.89 -9.66 -8.06
CA PHE A 51 -2.53 -10.05 -7.69
C PHE A 51 -1.52 -9.56 -8.73
N VAL A 52 -1.78 -9.83 -10.01
CA VAL A 52 -0.89 -9.39 -11.10
C VAL A 52 -0.91 -7.87 -11.22
N ALA A 53 -2.08 -7.23 -11.15
CA ALA A 53 -2.23 -5.77 -11.19
C ALA A 53 -1.44 -5.09 -10.06
N THR A 54 -1.48 -5.65 -8.84
CA THR A 54 -0.75 -5.17 -7.67
C THR A 54 0.75 -5.21 -7.89
N CYS A 55 1.27 -6.35 -8.35
CA CYS A 55 2.70 -6.51 -8.65
C CYS A 55 3.16 -5.55 -9.76
N LEU A 56 2.40 -5.44 -10.85
CA LEU A 56 2.74 -4.56 -11.97
C LEU A 56 2.67 -3.09 -11.57
N ALA A 57 1.64 -2.67 -10.84
CA ALA A 57 1.51 -1.30 -10.36
C ALA A 57 2.66 -0.92 -9.41
N ALA A 58 3.04 -1.84 -8.50
CA ALA A 58 4.16 -1.63 -7.60
C ALA A 58 5.50 -1.52 -8.36
N VAL A 59 5.71 -2.34 -9.39
CA VAL A 59 6.89 -2.26 -10.26
C VAL A 59 6.92 -0.94 -11.01
N ILE A 60 5.83 -0.54 -11.66
CA ILE A 60 5.74 0.72 -12.42
C ILE A 60 6.03 1.89 -11.49
N GLY A 61 5.34 1.96 -10.35
CA GLY A 61 5.52 3.05 -9.39
C GLY A 61 6.93 3.11 -8.84
N THR A 62 7.47 1.98 -8.37
CA THR A 62 8.82 1.92 -7.80
C THR A 62 9.89 2.26 -8.84
N LEU A 63 9.72 1.85 -10.10
CA LEU A 63 10.63 2.22 -11.19
C LEU A 63 10.59 3.72 -11.49
N ILE A 64 9.40 4.34 -11.54
CA ILE A 64 9.29 5.78 -11.78
C ILE A 64 9.88 6.55 -10.58
N MET A 65 9.61 6.13 -9.34
CA MET A 65 10.20 6.72 -8.14
C MET A 65 11.73 6.63 -8.14
N GLY A 66 12.28 5.45 -8.45
CA GLY A 66 13.71 5.22 -8.48
C GLY A 66 14.42 5.94 -9.64
N LEU A 67 13.89 5.84 -10.87
CA LEU A 67 14.60 6.34 -12.06
C LEU A 67 14.36 7.83 -12.31
N TRP A 68 13.20 8.36 -11.97
CA TRP A 68 12.84 9.75 -12.29
C TRP A 68 12.87 10.68 -11.09
N ALA A 69 12.29 10.27 -9.96
CA ALA A 69 12.39 11.06 -8.72
C ALA A 69 13.74 10.88 -8.02
N ASN A 70 14.44 9.78 -8.32
CA ASN A 70 15.72 9.41 -7.72
C ASN A 70 15.62 9.27 -6.20
N TYR A 71 14.66 8.46 -5.76
CA TYR A 71 14.45 8.13 -4.35
C TYR A 71 14.38 6.61 -4.13
N PRO A 72 15.03 6.08 -3.06
CA PRO A 72 14.97 4.67 -2.68
C PRO A 72 13.68 4.34 -1.90
N ILE A 73 12.53 4.77 -2.42
CA ILE A 73 11.22 4.60 -1.78
C ILE A 73 10.35 3.76 -2.71
N ALA A 74 9.86 2.63 -2.21
CA ALA A 74 8.97 1.77 -2.96
C ALA A 74 7.56 2.35 -2.99
N LEU A 75 6.87 2.13 -4.11
CA LEU A 75 5.46 2.43 -4.29
C LEU A 75 4.68 1.11 -4.43
N ALA A 76 3.53 1.01 -3.77
CA ALA A 76 2.58 -0.11 -3.91
C ALA A 76 1.17 0.34 -3.51
N PRO A 77 0.11 -0.47 -3.72
CA PRO A 77 -1.25 -0.10 -3.34
C PRO A 77 -1.39 0.32 -1.87
N GLY A 78 -1.96 1.47 -1.59
CA GLY A 78 -2.10 2.00 -0.22
C GLY A 78 -3.18 1.26 0.58
N MET A 79 -2.82 0.83 1.80
CA MET A 79 -3.70 0.03 2.65
C MET A 79 -4.93 0.79 3.17
N GLY A 80 -4.83 2.12 3.36
CA GLY A 80 -6.03 2.92 3.67
C GLY A 80 -6.96 3.05 2.47
N LEU A 81 -6.37 3.20 1.28
CA LEU A 81 -7.08 3.48 0.03
C LEU A 81 -7.79 2.25 -0.52
N ASN A 82 -7.19 1.07 -0.40
CA ASN A 82 -7.83 -0.19 -0.81
C ASN A 82 -9.04 -0.56 0.07
N ALA A 83 -8.99 -0.21 1.36
CA ALA A 83 -10.06 -0.47 2.31
C ALA A 83 -11.20 0.54 2.12
N PHE A 84 -10.87 1.82 1.90
CA PHE A 84 -11.88 2.82 1.52
C PHE A 84 -12.56 2.44 0.20
N PHE A 85 -11.79 2.02 -0.81
CA PHE A 85 -12.32 1.50 -2.07
C PHE A 85 -13.30 0.34 -1.85
N SER A 86 -12.86 -0.71 -1.16
CA SER A 86 -13.61 -1.97 -1.12
C SER A 86 -14.81 -1.91 -0.20
N PHE A 87 -14.63 -1.38 1.01
CA PHE A 87 -15.67 -1.43 2.04
C PHE A 87 -16.58 -0.22 2.03
N THR A 88 -16.07 0.96 1.67
CA THR A 88 -16.88 2.18 1.66
C THR A 88 -17.53 2.38 0.29
N VAL A 89 -16.73 2.52 -0.76
CA VAL A 89 -17.25 2.88 -2.09
C VAL A 89 -18.03 1.73 -2.71
N VAL A 90 -17.45 0.53 -2.73
CA VAL A 90 -18.14 -0.64 -3.31
C VAL A 90 -19.13 -1.26 -2.33
N GLY A 91 -18.70 -1.52 -1.09
CA GLY A 91 -19.54 -2.15 -0.07
C GLY A 91 -20.71 -1.28 0.39
N SER A 92 -20.42 -0.20 1.13
CA SER A 92 -21.44 0.61 1.80
C SER A 92 -22.25 1.50 0.83
N MET A 93 -21.57 2.15 -0.12
CA MET A 93 -22.20 3.06 -1.07
C MET A 93 -22.79 2.34 -2.30
N GLY A 94 -22.46 1.06 -2.49
CA GLY A 94 -23.05 0.20 -3.52
C GLY A 94 -22.59 0.49 -4.95
N TYR A 95 -21.51 1.23 -5.15
CA TYR A 95 -20.96 1.47 -6.49
C TYR A 95 -20.25 0.21 -7.01
N SER A 96 -20.20 0.04 -8.34
CA SER A 96 -19.40 -1.02 -8.92
C SER A 96 -17.90 -0.74 -8.75
N TRP A 97 -17.10 -1.80 -8.65
CA TRP A 97 -15.64 -1.66 -8.54
C TRP A 97 -15.04 -0.99 -9.79
N GLN A 98 -15.67 -1.12 -10.96
CA GLN A 98 -15.30 -0.43 -12.19
C GLN A 98 -15.42 1.09 -12.05
N VAL A 99 -16.55 1.57 -11.49
CA VAL A 99 -16.78 3.00 -11.22
C VAL A 99 -15.81 3.50 -10.16
N ALA A 100 -15.54 2.70 -9.14
CA ALA A 100 -14.54 3.02 -8.13
C ALA A 100 -13.12 3.12 -8.73
N LEU A 101 -12.73 2.23 -9.66
CA LEU A 101 -11.45 2.33 -10.39
C LEU A 101 -11.39 3.59 -11.25
N GLY A 102 -12.51 3.96 -11.88
CA GLY A 102 -12.64 5.23 -12.60
C GLY A 102 -12.40 6.44 -11.69
N ALA A 103 -12.95 6.42 -10.47
CA ALA A 103 -12.72 7.47 -9.48
C ALA A 103 -11.26 7.53 -9.00
N VAL A 104 -10.62 6.37 -8.78
CA VAL A 104 -9.19 6.30 -8.46
C VAL A 104 -8.34 6.88 -9.59
N PHE A 105 -8.65 6.53 -10.84
CA PHE A 105 -7.94 7.06 -12.01
C PHE A 105 -8.08 8.58 -12.12
N ILE A 106 -9.30 9.11 -12.00
CA ILE A 106 -9.57 10.55 -12.03
C ILE A 106 -8.87 11.25 -10.87
N SER A 107 -8.93 10.68 -9.65
CA SER A 107 -8.20 11.21 -8.49
C SER A 107 -6.70 11.29 -8.76
N GLY A 108 -6.09 10.22 -9.29
CA GLY A 108 -4.68 10.19 -9.69
C GLY A 108 -4.34 11.22 -10.77
N PHE A 109 -5.23 11.42 -11.74
CA PHE A 109 -5.06 12.44 -12.78
C PHE A 109 -5.14 13.86 -12.22
N LEU A 110 -6.14 14.16 -11.38
CA LEU A 110 -6.25 15.43 -10.68
C LEU A 110 -5.00 15.67 -9.83
N PHE A 111 -4.50 14.64 -9.16
CA PHE A 111 -3.28 14.69 -8.39
C PHE A 111 -2.04 15.00 -9.20
N PHE A 112 -1.92 14.39 -10.37
CA PHE A 112 -0.84 14.65 -11.31
C PHE A 112 -0.86 16.12 -11.73
N LEU A 113 -2.04 16.68 -12.05
CA LEU A 113 -2.21 18.10 -12.36
C LEU A 113 -1.83 18.99 -11.16
N LEU A 114 -2.34 18.70 -9.96
CA LEU A 114 -2.02 19.47 -8.75
C LEU A 114 -0.52 19.44 -8.41
N SER A 115 0.16 18.34 -8.72
CA SER A 115 1.60 18.20 -8.53
C SER A 115 2.39 19.04 -9.53
N ILE A 116 1.92 19.15 -10.79
CA ILE A 116 2.51 20.06 -11.79
C ILE A 116 2.42 21.51 -11.34
N PHE A 117 1.27 21.92 -10.81
CA PHE A 117 1.04 23.30 -10.35
C PHE A 117 1.63 23.61 -8.96
N LYS A 118 2.39 22.68 -8.34
CA LYS A 118 2.95 22.79 -6.99
C LYS A 118 1.94 23.07 -5.86
N VAL A 119 0.65 22.96 -6.15
CA VAL A 119 -0.44 23.12 -5.18
C VAL A 119 -0.35 22.03 -4.11
N ARG A 120 0.07 20.82 -4.50
CA ARG A 120 0.25 19.68 -3.59
C ARG A 120 1.24 20.00 -2.46
N GLU A 121 2.38 20.60 -2.77
CA GLU A 121 3.39 20.97 -1.78
C GLU A 121 2.83 22.01 -0.77
N TRP A 122 2.03 22.96 -1.23
CA TRP A 122 1.41 23.98 -0.39
C TRP A 122 0.38 23.38 0.57
N ILE A 123 -0.49 22.49 0.08
CA ILE A 123 -1.49 21.83 0.92
C ILE A 123 -0.77 20.98 1.98
N ILE A 124 0.23 20.20 1.59
CA ILE A 124 1.02 19.36 2.51
C ILE A 124 1.65 20.18 3.63
N ASN A 125 2.29 21.29 3.29
CA ASN A 125 2.94 22.16 4.29
C ASN A 125 1.93 22.85 5.23
N SER A 126 0.66 22.95 4.84
CA SER A 126 -0.39 23.61 5.62
C SER A 126 -1.12 22.66 6.59
N ILE A 127 -0.92 21.35 6.46
CA ILE A 127 -1.63 20.37 7.28
C ILE A 127 -0.96 20.24 8.66
N PRO A 128 -1.66 20.50 9.77
CA PRO A 128 -1.11 20.33 11.11
C PRO A 128 -0.82 18.86 11.42
N MET A 129 0.24 18.60 12.19
CA MET A 129 0.68 17.24 12.55
C MET A 129 -0.40 16.42 13.27
N SER A 130 -1.25 17.06 14.06
CA SER A 130 -2.38 16.41 14.74
C SER A 130 -3.37 15.76 13.78
N LEU A 131 -3.70 16.41 12.66
CA LEU A 131 -4.58 15.83 11.64
C LEU A 131 -3.92 14.66 10.93
N ARG A 132 -2.61 14.74 10.64
CA ARG A 132 -1.87 13.64 10.02
C ARG A 132 -1.89 12.38 10.89
N PHE A 133 -1.58 12.54 12.18
CA PHE A 133 -1.64 11.44 13.14
C PHE A 133 -3.05 10.87 13.32
N GLY A 134 -4.08 11.72 13.33
CA GLY A 134 -5.48 11.29 13.43
C GLY A 134 -5.92 10.43 12.24
N ILE A 135 -5.55 10.81 11.02
CA ILE A 135 -5.87 10.05 9.80
C ILE A 135 -5.19 8.67 9.83
N SER A 136 -3.89 8.62 10.12
CA SER A 136 -3.16 7.35 10.22
C SER A 136 -3.72 6.44 11.31
N ALA A 137 -4.06 6.99 12.48
CA ALA A 137 -4.65 6.21 13.58
C ALA A 137 -6.04 5.66 13.20
N GLY A 138 -6.89 6.48 12.58
CA GLY A 138 -8.23 6.07 12.12
C GLY A 138 -8.17 4.93 11.10
N ILE A 139 -7.30 5.03 10.09
CA ILE A 139 -7.08 3.97 9.10
C ILE A 139 -6.54 2.69 9.78
N GLY A 140 -5.58 2.82 10.70
CA GLY A 140 -5.03 1.70 11.44
C GLY A 140 -6.08 0.94 12.26
N PHE A 141 -6.92 1.65 13.02
CA PHE A 141 -8.02 1.04 13.79
C PHE A 141 -9.07 0.40 12.88
N PHE A 142 -9.37 1.02 11.74
CA PHE A 142 -10.31 0.46 10.77
C PHE A 142 -9.80 -0.86 10.17
N LEU A 143 -8.53 -0.91 9.75
CA LEU A 143 -7.89 -2.12 9.25
C LEU A 143 -7.78 -3.21 10.32
N ALA A 144 -7.48 -2.84 11.57
CA ALA A 144 -7.45 -3.77 12.69
C ALA A 144 -8.82 -4.42 12.90
N LEU A 145 -9.91 -3.65 12.83
CA LEU A 145 -11.27 -4.18 12.93
C LEU A 145 -11.59 -5.15 11.79
N ILE A 146 -11.21 -4.82 10.55
CA ILE A 146 -11.39 -5.70 9.38
C ILE A 146 -10.61 -7.00 9.56
N ALA A 147 -9.37 -6.94 10.03
CA ALA A 147 -8.55 -8.12 10.29
C ALA A 147 -9.19 -9.03 11.35
N LEU A 148 -9.68 -8.45 12.45
CA LEU A 148 -10.41 -9.18 13.50
C LEU A 148 -11.72 -9.79 12.98
N LYS A 149 -12.43 -9.09 12.09
CA LYS A 149 -13.64 -9.60 11.44
C LYS A 149 -13.33 -10.78 10.51
N ASN A 150 -12.30 -10.66 9.67
CA ASN A 150 -11.87 -11.72 8.76
C ASN A 150 -11.34 -12.96 9.51
N ALA A 151 -10.75 -12.75 10.70
CA ALA A 151 -10.33 -13.83 11.59
C ALA A 151 -11.49 -14.48 12.37
N GLY A 152 -12.72 -13.99 12.23
CA GLY A 152 -13.89 -14.50 12.96
C GLY A 152 -13.92 -14.11 14.45
N ILE A 153 -13.03 -13.21 14.89
CA ILE A 153 -12.94 -12.75 16.29
C ILE A 153 -14.00 -11.69 16.57
N VAL A 154 -14.22 -10.78 15.61
CA VAL A 154 -15.28 -9.78 15.67
C VAL A 154 -16.41 -10.21 14.74
N VAL A 155 -17.60 -10.40 15.32
CA VAL A 155 -18.81 -10.77 14.58
C VAL A 155 -19.88 -9.69 14.75
N ASP A 156 -20.85 -9.66 13.84
CA ASP A 156 -21.98 -8.75 13.96
C ASP A 156 -22.86 -9.14 15.16
N HIS A 157 -23.43 -8.14 15.84
CA HIS A 157 -24.32 -8.35 16.96
C HIS A 157 -25.50 -7.37 16.87
N PRO A 158 -26.76 -7.85 16.90
CA PRO A 158 -27.93 -7.04 16.56
C PRO A 158 -28.15 -5.84 17.48
N ALA A 159 -27.60 -5.85 18.70
CA ALA A 159 -27.74 -4.74 19.66
C ALA A 159 -26.52 -3.81 19.73
N THR A 160 -25.35 -4.25 19.30
CA THR A 160 -24.07 -3.54 19.54
C THR A 160 -23.22 -3.37 18.30
N LEU A 161 -23.64 -3.92 17.15
CA LEU A 161 -22.91 -4.00 15.87
C LEU A 161 -21.56 -4.75 15.94
N VAL A 162 -21.09 -5.08 17.14
CA VAL A 162 -19.84 -5.77 17.44
C VAL A 162 -20.10 -6.76 18.57
N GLY A 163 -19.76 -8.02 18.33
CA GLY A 163 -19.76 -9.13 19.28
C GLY A 163 -18.47 -9.95 19.18
N LEU A 164 -18.26 -10.81 20.18
CA LEU A 164 -17.13 -11.74 20.20
C LEU A 164 -17.52 -13.04 19.48
N GLY A 165 -16.76 -13.39 18.45
CA GLY A 165 -16.91 -14.66 17.74
C GLY A 165 -16.22 -15.83 18.45
N GLU A 166 -16.14 -16.97 17.77
CA GLU A 166 -15.56 -18.18 18.37
C GLU A 166 -14.02 -18.13 18.32
N VAL A 167 -13.40 -17.90 19.48
CA VAL A 167 -11.94 -17.74 19.58
C VAL A 167 -11.15 -19.04 19.68
N LYS A 168 -11.84 -20.19 19.82
CA LYS A 168 -11.22 -21.51 19.97
C LYS A 168 -11.07 -22.28 18.65
N VAL A 169 -11.63 -21.75 17.56
CA VAL A 169 -11.45 -22.32 16.24
C VAL A 169 -10.04 -22.07 15.71
N ALA A 170 -9.60 -22.91 14.77
CA ALA A 170 -8.23 -22.90 14.30
C ALA A 170 -7.83 -21.57 13.64
N GLU A 171 -8.75 -20.92 12.94
CA GLU A 171 -8.55 -19.63 12.28
C GLU A 171 -8.19 -18.54 13.29
N SER A 172 -8.96 -18.44 14.38
CA SER A 172 -8.71 -17.51 15.49
C SER A 172 -7.37 -17.79 16.18
N LEU A 173 -7.03 -19.07 16.40
CA LEU A 173 -5.77 -19.46 17.02
C LEU A 173 -4.57 -19.15 16.13
N LEU A 174 -4.68 -19.40 14.82
CA LEU A 174 -3.67 -19.05 13.82
C LEU A 174 -3.47 -17.53 13.74
N PHE A 175 -4.56 -16.75 13.82
CA PHE A 175 -4.48 -15.29 13.90
C PHE A 175 -3.68 -14.85 15.14
N PHE A 176 -4.04 -15.31 16.35
CA PHE A 176 -3.34 -14.90 17.57
C PHE A 176 -1.87 -15.37 17.56
N GLY A 177 -1.62 -16.61 17.14
CA GLY A 177 -0.27 -17.15 17.01
C GLY A 177 0.58 -16.35 16.02
N GLY A 178 0.03 -16.04 14.85
CA GLY A 178 0.67 -15.19 13.84
C GLY A 178 0.94 -13.78 14.34
N PHE A 179 -0.03 -13.15 14.99
CA PHE A 179 0.11 -11.81 15.56
C PHE A 179 1.21 -11.76 16.62
N VAL A 180 1.22 -12.70 17.57
CA VAL A 180 2.26 -12.79 18.61
C VAL A 180 3.63 -13.04 17.99
N LEU A 181 3.73 -13.91 16.99
CA LEU A 181 4.97 -14.17 16.27
C LEU A 181 5.50 -12.92 15.57
N ILE A 182 4.64 -12.19 14.84
CA ILE A 182 5.02 -10.95 14.15
C ILE A 182 5.46 -9.90 15.17
N CYS A 183 4.72 -9.72 16.26
CA CYS A 183 5.09 -8.80 17.35
C CYS A 183 6.44 -9.18 17.98
N ALA A 184 6.69 -10.46 18.24
CA ALA A 184 7.96 -10.93 18.80
C ALA A 184 9.14 -10.71 17.84
N LEU A 185 8.95 -11.01 16.55
CA LEU A 185 9.97 -10.79 15.51
C LEU A 185 10.23 -9.29 15.28
N SER A 186 9.16 -8.48 15.28
CA SER A 186 9.25 -7.02 15.15
C SER A 186 9.94 -6.39 16.36
N PHE A 187 9.66 -6.87 17.58
CA PHE A 187 10.36 -6.44 18.79
C PHE A 187 11.86 -6.75 18.72
N ARG A 188 12.21 -7.91 18.14
CA ARG A 188 13.59 -8.30 17.87
C ARG A 188 14.22 -7.64 16.63
N GLN A 189 13.51 -6.70 15.98
CA GLN A 189 13.97 -5.99 14.78
C GLN A 189 14.35 -6.92 13.62
N VAL A 190 13.65 -8.06 13.47
CA VAL A 190 13.89 -9.00 12.35
C VAL A 190 13.30 -8.43 11.06
N THR A 191 14.12 -8.34 10.03
CA THR A 191 13.69 -7.88 8.70
C THR A 191 12.67 -8.85 8.10
N GLY A 192 11.55 -8.33 7.58
CA GLY A 192 10.49 -9.16 7.02
C GLY A 192 9.67 -9.92 8.05
N ALA A 193 9.60 -9.45 9.31
CA ALA A 193 8.83 -10.07 10.39
C ALA A 193 7.39 -10.45 9.98
N VAL A 194 6.70 -9.56 9.26
CA VAL A 194 5.35 -9.80 8.74
C VAL A 194 5.33 -10.97 7.75
N MET A 195 6.27 -11.00 6.80
CA MET A 195 6.38 -12.08 5.80
C MET A 195 6.70 -13.43 6.45
N ILE A 196 7.62 -13.46 7.41
CA ILE A 196 7.95 -14.67 8.18
C ILE A 196 6.71 -15.17 8.92
N GLY A 197 5.95 -14.25 9.54
CA GLY A 197 4.69 -14.57 10.20
C GLY A 197 3.68 -15.21 9.23
N ILE A 198 3.48 -14.62 8.05
CA ILE A 198 2.59 -15.15 7.01
C ILE A 198 3.02 -16.56 6.60
N ILE A 199 4.31 -16.78 6.31
CA ILE A 199 4.83 -18.10 5.91
C ILE A 199 4.64 -19.12 7.02
N ALA A 200 4.95 -18.76 8.27
CA ALA A 200 4.81 -19.66 9.42
C ALA A 200 3.35 -20.07 9.64
N VAL A 201 2.43 -19.11 9.64
CA VAL A 201 0.99 -19.38 9.77
C VAL A 201 0.48 -20.23 8.62
N THR A 202 0.91 -19.94 7.38
CA THR A 202 0.55 -20.74 6.20
C THR A 202 1.09 -22.17 6.31
N GLY A 203 2.29 -22.36 6.84
CA GLY A 203 2.89 -23.66 7.12
C GLY A 203 2.05 -24.50 8.10
N VAL A 204 1.61 -23.88 9.19
CA VAL A 204 0.73 -24.55 10.17
C VAL A 204 -0.64 -24.83 9.56
N ALA A 205 -1.22 -23.88 8.81
CA ALA A 205 -2.50 -24.07 8.13
C ALA A 205 -2.46 -25.22 7.11
N MET A 206 -1.34 -25.36 6.36
CA MET A 206 -1.10 -26.50 5.48
C MET A 206 -1.05 -27.82 6.26
N ALA A 207 -0.34 -27.87 7.40
CA ALA A 207 -0.26 -29.06 8.24
C ALA A 207 -1.63 -29.47 8.83
N LEU A 208 -2.51 -28.50 9.07
CA LEU A 208 -3.89 -28.71 9.53
C LEU A 208 -4.87 -29.08 8.39
N GLY A 209 -4.41 -29.16 7.14
CA GLY A 209 -5.25 -29.48 5.99
C GLY A 209 -6.19 -28.36 5.54
N MET A 210 -5.94 -27.11 5.97
CA MET A 210 -6.78 -25.94 5.67
C MET A 210 -6.43 -25.26 4.35
N VAL A 211 -5.41 -25.76 3.65
CA VAL A 211 -4.87 -25.15 2.43
C VAL A 211 -4.93 -26.16 1.30
N GLU A 212 -5.61 -25.80 0.20
CA GLU A 212 -5.51 -26.53 -1.05
C GLU A 212 -4.15 -26.28 -1.72
N TYR A 213 -3.27 -27.28 -1.71
CA TYR A 213 -1.99 -27.21 -2.40
C TYR A 213 -2.16 -27.43 -3.90
N LYS A 214 -1.94 -26.38 -4.70
CA LYS A 214 -2.10 -26.40 -6.18
C LYS A 214 -0.77 -26.52 -6.95
N GLY A 215 0.32 -26.91 -6.29
CA GLY A 215 1.65 -27.13 -6.90
C GLY A 215 2.68 -26.06 -6.57
N PHE A 216 3.90 -26.20 -7.11
CA PHE A 216 5.06 -25.34 -6.80
C PHE A 216 5.29 -24.22 -7.84
N VAL A 217 4.79 -24.39 -9.06
CA VAL A 217 4.94 -23.44 -10.17
C VAL A 217 3.59 -23.25 -10.83
N SER A 218 3.16 -22.00 -10.97
CA SER A 218 1.98 -21.63 -11.76
C SER A 218 2.35 -20.50 -12.72
N ALA A 219 1.71 -20.48 -13.89
CA ALA A 219 1.79 -19.32 -14.76
C ALA A 219 1.14 -18.12 -14.05
N PRO A 220 1.64 -16.89 -14.24
CA PRO A 220 0.96 -15.70 -13.73
C PRO A 220 -0.50 -15.73 -14.17
N PRO A 221 -1.47 -15.50 -13.26
CA PRO A 221 -2.87 -15.39 -13.63
C PRO A 221 -3.09 -14.34 -14.71
N SER A 222 -4.18 -14.48 -15.49
CA SER A 222 -4.50 -13.50 -16.51
C SER A 222 -4.90 -12.17 -15.89
N LEU A 223 -4.35 -11.07 -16.40
CA LEU A 223 -4.77 -9.71 -16.03
C LEU A 223 -6.07 -9.28 -16.72
N ALA A 224 -6.52 -10.01 -17.75
CA ALA A 224 -7.68 -9.66 -18.56
C ALA A 224 -8.98 -9.32 -17.79
N PRO A 225 -9.30 -9.98 -16.65
CA PRO A 225 -10.53 -9.68 -15.89
C PRO A 225 -10.59 -8.27 -15.31
N THR A 226 -9.46 -7.63 -15.06
CA THR A 226 -9.41 -6.30 -14.40
C THR A 226 -8.76 -5.23 -15.27
N PHE A 227 -8.00 -5.62 -16.29
CA PHE A 227 -7.31 -4.71 -17.19
C PHE A 227 -8.28 -3.78 -17.93
N MET A 228 -8.08 -2.47 -17.77
CA MET A 228 -8.84 -1.41 -18.44
C MET A 228 -10.36 -1.48 -18.21
N GLN A 229 -10.79 -2.09 -17.10
CA GLN A 229 -12.20 -2.20 -16.73
C GLN A 229 -12.73 -0.97 -15.97
N LEU A 230 -11.95 0.12 -15.91
CA LEU A 230 -12.33 1.34 -15.21
C LEU A 230 -13.45 2.09 -15.95
N ASP A 231 -14.47 2.51 -15.22
CA ASP A 231 -15.61 3.27 -15.76
C ASP A 231 -15.47 4.77 -15.43
N LEU A 232 -14.90 5.52 -16.38
CA LEU A 232 -14.76 6.97 -16.25
C LEU A 232 -16.11 7.71 -16.33
N ALA A 233 -17.05 7.20 -17.11
CA ALA A 233 -18.34 7.86 -17.29
C ALA A 233 -19.17 7.79 -16.00
N GLY A 234 -19.21 6.61 -15.38
CA GLY A 234 -19.84 6.43 -14.07
C GLY A 234 -19.13 7.22 -12.96
N ALA A 235 -17.80 7.33 -13.01
CA ALA A 235 -17.04 8.12 -12.04
C ALA A 235 -17.28 9.64 -12.12
N LEU A 236 -17.76 10.16 -13.26
CA LEU A 236 -18.12 11.57 -13.42
C LEU A 236 -19.52 11.92 -12.91
N ASN A 237 -20.27 10.96 -12.39
CA ASN A 237 -21.58 11.22 -11.80
C ASN A 237 -21.44 12.10 -10.54
N VAL A 238 -22.44 12.95 -10.27
CA VAL A 238 -22.42 13.92 -9.17
C VAL A 238 -22.16 13.26 -7.82
N GLY A 239 -22.71 12.07 -7.59
CA GLY A 239 -22.48 11.29 -6.37
C GLY A 239 -21.05 10.78 -6.19
N MET A 240 -20.30 10.64 -7.29
CA MET A 240 -18.90 10.19 -7.27
C MET A 240 -17.90 11.33 -7.10
N ILE A 241 -18.33 12.59 -7.27
CA ILE A 241 -17.46 13.76 -7.06
C ILE A 241 -16.94 13.77 -5.61
N SER A 242 -17.80 13.54 -4.62
CA SER A 242 -17.40 13.45 -3.20
C SER A 242 -16.42 12.31 -2.94
N VAL A 243 -16.60 11.18 -3.61
CA VAL A 243 -15.70 10.01 -3.53
C VAL A 243 -14.34 10.31 -4.15
N ILE A 244 -14.31 10.95 -5.32
CA ILE A 244 -13.06 11.39 -5.96
C ILE A 244 -12.31 12.35 -5.05
N PHE A 245 -13.00 13.33 -4.46
CA PHE A 245 -12.38 14.23 -3.48
C PHE A 245 -11.89 13.47 -2.24
N ALA A 246 -12.64 12.49 -1.73
CA ALA A 246 -12.21 11.68 -0.60
C ALA A 246 -10.94 10.88 -0.92
N PHE A 247 -10.88 10.19 -2.07
CA PHE A 247 -9.66 9.54 -2.54
C PHE A 247 -8.52 10.54 -2.67
N LEU A 248 -8.80 11.72 -3.23
CA LEU A 248 -7.80 12.76 -3.40
C LEU A 248 -7.21 13.19 -2.05
N PHE A 249 -8.05 13.45 -1.05
CA PHE A 249 -7.56 13.84 0.26
C PHE A 249 -6.84 12.70 0.98
N VAL A 250 -7.41 11.49 1.00
CA VAL A 250 -6.79 10.35 1.69
C VAL A 250 -5.42 10.03 1.11
N ASP A 251 -5.29 10.00 -0.22
CA ASP A 251 -4.02 9.76 -0.92
C ASP A 251 -3.03 10.92 -0.71
N LEU A 252 -3.53 12.17 -0.58
CA LEU A 252 -2.67 13.31 -0.22
C LEU A 252 -1.97 13.03 1.10
N PHE A 253 -2.76 12.67 2.11
CA PHE A 253 -2.27 12.47 3.46
C PHE A 253 -1.40 11.23 3.58
N ASP A 254 -1.78 10.14 2.91
CA ASP A 254 -1.05 8.87 2.95
C ASP A 254 0.33 9.04 2.31
N THR A 255 0.40 9.46 1.04
CA THR A 255 1.67 9.67 0.35
C THR A 255 2.53 10.70 1.07
N SER A 256 1.96 11.80 1.55
CA SER A 256 2.78 12.81 2.23
C SER A 256 3.32 12.31 3.57
N GLY A 257 2.51 11.59 4.34
CA GLY A 257 2.90 11.02 5.62
C GLY A 257 3.98 9.96 5.45
N THR A 258 3.78 9.02 4.53
CA THR A 258 4.70 7.91 4.30
C THR A 258 5.96 8.34 3.57
N LEU A 259 5.89 9.22 2.58
CA LEU A 259 7.04 9.73 1.84
C LEU A 259 7.95 10.56 2.75
N ILE A 260 7.39 11.52 3.49
CA ILE A 260 8.16 12.35 4.43
C ILE A 260 8.67 11.51 5.60
N GLY A 261 7.86 10.59 6.13
CA GLY A 261 8.29 9.69 7.20
C GLY A 261 9.44 8.78 6.76
N ALA A 262 9.38 8.25 5.53
CA ALA A 262 10.44 7.44 4.96
C ALA A 262 11.71 8.27 4.69
N ALA A 263 11.54 9.47 4.13
CA ALA A 263 12.64 10.40 3.89
C ALA A 263 13.34 10.83 5.17
N GLN A 264 12.59 11.14 6.23
CA GLN A 264 13.15 11.55 7.51
C GLN A 264 13.99 10.44 8.14
N ARG A 265 13.47 9.21 8.18
CA ARG A 265 14.23 8.04 8.68
C ARG A 265 15.43 7.71 7.82
N GLY A 266 15.36 8.03 6.52
CA GLY A 266 16.43 7.82 5.56
C GLY A 266 17.45 8.95 5.46
N GLY A 267 17.33 10.03 6.25
CA GLY A 267 18.17 11.23 6.13
C GLY A 267 18.13 11.88 4.74
N LEU A 268 17.01 11.77 4.04
CA LEU A 268 16.82 12.31 2.68
C LEU A 268 16.27 13.76 2.69
N LEU A 269 16.01 14.31 3.87
CA LEU A 269 15.55 15.68 4.04
C LEU A 269 16.73 16.65 4.00
N ASP A 270 16.49 17.86 3.48
CA ASP A 270 17.45 18.94 3.52
C ASP A 270 17.53 19.59 4.91
N LYS A 271 18.38 20.62 5.01
CA LYS A 271 18.68 21.35 6.25
C LYS A 271 17.46 22.04 6.86
N ASP A 272 16.46 22.34 6.02
CA ASP A 272 15.21 23.00 6.43
C ASP A 272 14.11 21.96 6.71
N GLY A 273 14.44 20.67 6.69
CA GLY A 273 13.50 19.57 6.90
C GLY A 273 12.57 19.31 5.71
N LYS A 274 12.88 19.85 4.52
CA LYS A 274 12.10 19.66 3.30
C LYS A 274 12.69 18.54 2.46
N LEU A 275 11.84 17.84 1.71
CA LEU A 275 12.28 16.82 0.77
C LEU A 275 12.67 17.48 -0.56
N PRO A 276 13.93 17.38 -1.02
CA PRO A 276 14.30 17.85 -2.36
C PRO A 276 13.45 17.14 -3.42
N ARG A 277 13.28 17.70 -4.63
CA ARG A 277 12.58 17.01 -5.73
C ARG A 277 11.17 16.47 -5.37
N LEU A 278 10.52 17.02 -4.34
CA LEU A 278 9.22 16.54 -3.83
C LEU A 278 8.18 16.44 -4.96
N GLY A 279 8.02 17.49 -5.77
CA GLY A 279 7.14 17.44 -6.95
C GLY A 279 7.36 16.24 -7.89
N ARG A 280 8.60 15.75 -8.08
CA ARG A 280 8.86 14.55 -8.90
C ARG A 280 8.37 13.29 -8.19
N ALA A 281 8.65 13.15 -6.90
CA ALA A 281 8.18 12.03 -6.11
C ALA A 281 6.64 11.95 -6.10
N LEU A 282 5.99 13.10 -5.92
CA LEU A 282 4.53 13.22 -5.93
C LEU A 282 3.93 12.92 -7.31
N MET A 283 4.58 13.33 -8.40
CA MET A 283 4.13 12.95 -9.75
C MET A 283 4.35 11.46 -10.03
N SER A 284 5.44 10.83 -9.53
CA SER A 284 5.66 9.38 -9.65
C SER A 284 4.52 8.58 -9.05
N ASP A 285 4.11 9.00 -7.84
CA ASP A 285 2.97 8.48 -7.09
C ASP A 285 1.65 8.62 -7.86
N SER A 286 1.37 9.79 -8.44
CA SER A 286 0.16 9.99 -9.24
C SER A 286 0.12 9.12 -10.51
N VAL A 287 1.26 8.99 -11.20
CA VAL A 287 1.37 8.13 -12.41
C VAL A 287 1.24 6.66 -12.03
N ALA A 288 1.83 6.24 -10.92
CA ALA A 288 1.66 4.90 -10.38
C ALA A 288 0.18 4.62 -10.08
N THR A 289 -0.54 5.59 -9.50
CA THR A 289 -1.96 5.46 -9.18
C THR A 289 -2.83 5.33 -10.44
N MET A 290 -2.60 6.18 -11.45
CA MET A 290 -3.30 6.07 -12.73
C MET A 290 -3.01 4.73 -13.41
N SER A 291 -1.76 4.28 -13.39
CA SER A 291 -1.36 2.99 -13.96
C SER A 291 -1.98 1.82 -13.19
N GLY A 292 -2.00 1.89 -11.86
CA GLY A 292 -2.62 0.89 -11.00
C GLY A 292 -4.11 0.76 -11.27
N ALA A 293 -4.83 1.88 -11.33
CA ALA A 293 -6.26 1.90 -11.68
C ALA A 293 -6.51 1.31 -13.08
N ALA A 294 -5.66 1.62 -14.06
CA ALA A 294 -5.74 1.07 -15.41
C ALA A 294 -5.49 -0.46 -15.46
N LEU A 295 -4.59 -0.97 -14.62
CA LEU A 295 -4.33 -2.40 -14.48
C LEU A 295 -5.42 -3.12 -13.66
N GLY A 296 -6.23 -2.38 -12.92
CA GLY A 296 -7.29 -2.89 -12.08
C GLY A 296 -6.86 -3.17 -10.64
N THR A 297 -6.06 -2.27 -10.06
CA THR A 297 -5.77 -2.20 -8.63
C THR A 297 -6.06 -0.81 -8.08
N SER A 298 -6.19 -0.69 -6.76
CA SER A 298 -6.47 0.57 -6.08
C SER A 298 -5.26 1.54 -6.12
N THR A 299 -5.45 2.74 -5.56
CA THR A 299 -4.43 3.79 -5.46
C THR A 299 -3.10 3.27 -4.94
N THR A 300 -2.00 3.66 -5.58
CA THR A 300 -0.64 3.34 -5.12
C THR A 300 -0.06 4.51 -4.36
N THR A 301 0.67 4.23 -3.29
CA THR A 301 1.31 5.23 -2.44
C THR A 301 2.71 4.80 -2.04
N SER A 302 3.47 5.70 -1.41
CA SER A 302 4.78 5.40 -0.83
C SER A 302 4.69 4.52 0.40
N TYR A 303 5.65 3.59 0.51
CA TYR A 303 5.68 2.60 1.59
C TYR A 303 6.69 2.99 2.65
N ILE A 304 6.23 3.08 3.90
CA ILE A 304 7.09 3.35 5.06
C ILE A 304 8.07 2.19 5.33
N GLU A 305 7.74 1.00 4.85
CA GLU A 305 8.55 -0.22 4.87
C GLU A 305 9.89 -0.06 4.13
N SER A 306 9.96 0.90 3.19
CA SER A 306 11.21 1.29 2.51
C SER A 306 12.28 1.73 3.51
N THR A 307 11.90 2.21 4.69
CA THR A 307 12.84 2.63 5.74
C THR A 307 13.76 1.51 6.21
N ALA A 308 13.32 0.25 6.14
CA ALA A 308 14.14 -0.91 6.46
C ALA A 308 15.27 -1.12 5.43
N GLY A 309 15.02 -0.83 4.16
CA GLY A 309 16.06 -0.88 3.12
C GLY A 309 16.98 0.32 3.19
N ILE A 310 16.41 1.53 3.31
CA ILE A 310 17.17 2.78 3.33
C ILE A 310 18.18 2.79 4.49
N SER A 311 17.81 2.29 5.66
CA SER A 311 18.71 2.22 6.82
C SER A 311 19.92 1.29 6.60
N LEU A 312 19.83 0.30 5.71
CA LEU A 312 20.90 -0.64 5.37
C LEU A 312 21.81 -0.13 4.24
N ALA A 313 21.25 0.65 3.30
CA ALA A 313 22.01 1.27 2.21
C ALA A 313 23.06 2.26 2.74
N GLY A 314 22.80 2.85 3.92
CA GLY A 314 23.63 3.87 4.54
C GLY A 314 23.10 5.26 4.22
N VAL A 315 23.04 6.11 5.24
CA VAL A 315 22.71 7.53 5.11
C VAL A 315 24.03 8.28 5.08
N PRO A 316 24.29 9.19 4.11
CA PRO A 316 25.41 10.12 4.24
C PRO A 316 25.20 10.96 5.52
N ALA A 317 26.22 10.99 6.38
CA ALA A 317 26.27 11.90 7.52
C ALA A 317 26.31 13.37 7.08
#